data_AF-A0A8T5QG25-F1
#
_entry.id   AF-A0A8T5QG25-F1
#
_cell.length_a   1.000
_cell.length_b   1.000
_cell.length_c   1.000
_cell.angle_alpha   90.00
_cell.angle_beta   90.00
_cell.angle_gamma   90.00
#
_symmetry.space_group_name_H-M   'P 1'
#
loop_
_entity.id
_entity.type
_entity.pdbx_description
1 polymer ?
#
loop_
_entity_poly.entity_id
_entity_poly.type
_entity_poly.pdbx_seq_one_letter_code
_entity_poly.pdbx_strand_id
1 'polypeptide(L)'
;MHPALAILLISFIITLMITLIYKFTTDQKNMKKIKDEMKEYQKKIKTLGKEDPQKAMSLQKEAMKRNMEYMKSSFKSTLYTFIPIIIIFGWLNAHMAYYQIEPNQPFEVSAFFAEGHAPTASIESIPDLETINNATQPISEGKAVWQLKGEEGEYKLTVNYNNEQYEKSLLISYELKYEEPEK
;
A
#
# COMPACT_ATOMS: atom_id res chain seq x y z
N MET A 1 4.51 -27.61 -7.73
CA MET A 1 4.23 -27.57 -6.28
C MET A 1 2.84 -26.98 -6.09
N HIS A 2 1.99 -27.55 -5.25
CA HIS A 2 0.63 -27.03 -5.01
C HIS A 2 0.73 -25.57 -4.49
N PRO A 3 -0.02 -24.60 -5.04
CA PRO A 3 0.08 -23.17 -4.66
C PRO A 3 0.01 -22.93 -3.15
N ALA A 4 -0.80 -23.71 -2.44
CA ALA A 4 -0.91 -23.64 -0.98
C ALA A 4 0.39 -23.99 -0.23
N LEU A 5 1.20 -24.94 -0.72
CA LEU A 5 2.47 -25.31 -0.10
C LEU A 5 3.51 -24.20 -0.26
N ALA A 6 3.52 -23.49 -1.39
CA ALA A 6 4.39 -22.36 -1.61
C ALA A 6 4.05 -21.21 -0.63
N ILE A 7 2.76 -20.89 -0.48
CA ILE A 7 2.28 -19.87 0.47
C ILE A 7 2.65 -20.24 1.92
N LEU A 8 2.48 -21.52 2.29
CA LEU A 8 2.84 -22.00 3.63
C LEU A 8 4.34 -21.84 3.90
N LEU A 9 5.19 -22.25 2.95
CA LEU A 9 6.64 -22.15 3.11
C LEU A 9 7.11 -20.70 3.22
N ILE A 10 6.57 -19.80 2.39
CA ILE A 10 6.89 -18.37 2.40
C ILE A 10 6.44 -17.72 3.72
N SER A 11 5.21 -17.97 4.16
CA SER A 11 4.70 -17.43 5.44
C SER A 11 5.49 -17.92 6.64
N PHE A 12 5.94 -19.19 6.62
CA PHE A 12 6.84 -19.72 7.64
C PHE A 12 8.19 -19.00 7.66
N ILE A 13 8.82 -18.80 6.50
CA ILE A 13 10.11 -18.09 6.40
C ILE A 13 9.99 -16.65 6.90
N ILE A 14 8.92 -15.94 6.52
CA ILE A 14 8.67 -14.56 6.97
C ILE A 14 8.48 -14.52 8.49
N THR A 15 7.66 -15.42 9.03
CA THR A 15 7.41 -15.50 10.48
C THR A 15 8.69 -15.80 11.25
N LEU A 16 9.52 -16.73 10.74
CA LEU A 16 10.81 -17.07 11.32
C LEU A 16 11.76 -15.87 11.30
N MET A 17 11.85 -15.17 10.16
CA MET A 17 12.69 -13.97 10.01
C MET A 17 12.30 -12.87 11.00
N ILE A 18 11.01 -12.53 11.10
CA ILE A 18 10.50 -11.52 12.05
C ILE A 18 10.83 -11.93 13.49
N THR A 19 10.62 -13.22 13.82
CA THR A 19 10.90 -13.75 15.16
C THR A 19 12.39 -13.64 15.52
N LEU A 20 13.28 -13.93 14.56
CA LEU A 20 14.72 -13.79 14.75
C LEU A 20 15.12 -12.33 14.93
N ILE A 21 14.63 -11.41 14.09
CA ILE A 21 14.91 -9.98 14.22
C ILE A 21 14.47 -9.49 15.60
N TYR A 22 13.26 -9.83 16.05
CA TYR A 22 12.78 -9.45 17.38
C TYR A 22 13.66 -10.00 18.51
N LYS A 23 14.09 -11.27 18.40
CA LYS A 23 14.97 -11.90 19.39
C LYS A 23 16.34 -11.23 19.46
N PHE A 24 16.93 -10.84 18.33
CA PHE A 24 18.28 -10.26 18.27
C PHE A 24 18.30 -8.76 18.57
N THR A 25 17.21 -8.04 18.27
CA THR A 25 17.15 -6.58 18.43
C THR A 25 16.63 -6.13 19.80
N THR A 26 15.96 -7.02 20.54
CA THR A 26 15.39 -6.76 21.87
C THR A 26 16.02 -7.63 22.95
N ASP A 27 16.45 -7.01 24.06
CA ASP A 27 16.91 -7.75 25.26
C ASP A 27 15.71 -8.40 25.98
N GLN A 28 15.51 -9.68 25.70
CA GLN A 28 14.41 -10.46 26.27
C GLN A 28 14.47 -10.56 27.81
N LYS A 29 15.67 -10.55 28.41
CA LYS A 29 15.82 -10.59 29.87
C LYS A 29 15.37 -9.26 30.48
N ASN A 30 15.82 -8.14 29.91
CA ASN A 30 15.38 -6.82 30.38
C ASN A 30 13.87 -6.62 30.18
N MET A 31 13.32 -7.05 29.04
CA MET A 31 11.87 -6.97 28.78
C MET A 31 11.04 -7.78 29.77
N LYS A 32 11.49 -8.98 30.12
CA LYS A 32 10.82 -9.79 31.17
C LYS A 32 10.89 -9.08 32.52
N LYS A 33 12.06 -8.56 32.89
CA LYS A 33 12.25 -7.81 34.14
C LYS A 33 11.30 -6.60 34.23
N ILE A 34 11.23 -5.78 33.18
CA ILE A 34 10.34 -4.61 33.16
C ILE A 34 8.87 -5.03 33.26
N LYS A 35 8.46 -6.11 32.58
CA LYS A 35 7.09 -6.65 32.71
C LYS A 35 6.76 -7.08 34.13
N ASP A 36 7.70 -7.73 34.80
CA ASP A 36 7.52 -8.17 36.18
C ASP A 36 7.49 -6.98 37.16
N GLU A 37 8.38 -5.99 37.00
CA GLU A 37 8.36 -4.72 37.75
C GLU A 37 7.02 -3.99 37.54
N MET A 38 6.50 -3.92 36.31
CA MET A 38 5.20 -3.30 36.01
C MET A 38 4.04 -3.99 36.74
N LYS A 39 4.04 -5.33 36.84
CA LYS A 39 3.02 -6.07 37.61
C LYS A 39 3.12 -5.75 39.10
N GLU A 40 4.33 -5.62 39.64
CA GLU A 40 4.52 -5.22 41.04
C GLU A 40 4.04 -3.78 41.29
N TYR A 41 4.35 -2.85 40.39
CA TYR A 41 3.85 -1.48 40.47
C TYR A 41 2.32 -1.43 40.46
N GLN A 42 1.66 -2.20 39.58
CA GLN A 42 0.20 -2.28 39.54
C GLN A 42 -0.40 -2.79 40.87
N LYS A 43 0.21 -3.81 41.49
CA LYS A 43 -0.23 -4.31 42.81
C LYS A 43 -0.09 -3.23 43.88
N LYS A 44 1.08 -2.58 43.97
CA LYS A 44 1.36 -1.53 44.97
C LYS A 44 0.47 -0.30 44.80
N ILE A 45 0.20 0.12 43.56
CA ILE A 45 -0.72 1.23 43.28
C ILE A 45 -2.15 0.87 43.71
N LYS A 46 -2.60 -0.37 43.47
CA LYS A 46 -3.94 -0.82 43.88
C LYS A 46 -4.12 -0.84 45.40
N THR A 47 -3.09 -1.22 46.15
CA THR A 47 -3.13 -1.21 47.62
C THR A 47 -3.02 0.20 48.18
N LEU A 48 -2.05 0.99 47.70
CA LEU A 48 -1.76 2.33 48.24
C LEU A 48 -2.73 3.40 47.76
N GLY A 49 -3.41 3.21 46.62
CA GLY A 49 -4.31 4.22 46.05
C GLY A 49 -5.49 4.60 46.96
N LYS A 50 -5.82 3.75 47.95
CA LYS A 50 -6.85 4.04 48.96
C LYS A 50 -6.30 4.68 50.24
N GLU A 51 -5.02 4.49 50.53
CA GLU A 51 -4.40 4.88 51.82
C GLU A 51 -3.52 6.14 51.68
N ASP A 52 -2.77 6.26 50.58
CA ASP A 52 -1.82 7.35 50.34
C ASP A 52 -1.77 7.70 48.83
N PRO A 53 -2.66 8.61 48.37
CA PRO A 53 -2.75 9.02 46.98
C PRO A 53 -1.45 9.63 46.44
N GLN A 54 -0.66 10.31 47.28
CA GLN A 54 0.60 10.94 46.86
C GLN A 54 1.67 9.89 46.56
N LYS A 55 1.81 8.87 47.40
CA LYS A 55 2.72 7.74 47.11
C LYS A 55 2.24 6.86 45.96
N ALA A 56 0.92 6.70 45.79
CA ALA A 56 0.39 6.01 44.62
C ALA A 56 0.76 6.75 43.32
N MET A 57 0.70 8.09 43.33
CA MET A 57 1.07 8.92 42.18
C MET A 57 2.58 8.87 41.86
N SER A 58 3.45 8.82 42.87
CA SER A 58 4.90 8.67 42.64
C SER A 58 5.24 7.30 42.04
N LEU A 59 4.63 6.22 42.54
CA LEU A 59 4.77 4.88 41.97
C LEU A 59 4.23 4.80 40.54
N GLN A 60 3.14 5.50 40.23
CA GLN A 60 2.62 5.59 38.87
C GLN A 60 3.62 6.26 37.93
N LYS A 61 4.30 7.33 38.36
CA LYS A 61 5.37 7.98 37.58
C LYS A 61 6.55 7.03 37.32
N GLU A 62 6.95 6.24 38.31
CA GLU A 62 7.99 5.21 38.12
C GLU A 62 7.55 4.10 37.14
N ALA A 63 6.33 3.60 37.30
CA ALA A 63 5.75 2.61 36.40
C ALA A 63 5.70 3.12 34.96
N MET A 64 5.35 4.40 34.77
CA MET A 64 5.36 5.04 33.46
C MET A 64 6.76 5.13 32.86
N LYS A 65 7.78 5.51 33.65
CA LYS A 65 9.19 5.53 33.19
C LYS A 65 9.64 4.15 32.71
N ARG A 66 9.33 3.09 33.47
CA ARG A 66 9.66 1.71 33.09
C ARG A 66 8.89 1.24 31.86
N ASN A 67 7.61 1.57 31.76
CA ASN A 67 6.83 1.26 30.56
C ASN A 67 7.40 1.98 29.32
N MET A 68 7.91 3.21 29.47
CA MET A 68 8.57 3.92 28.37
C MET A 68 9.88 3.23 27.95
N GLU A 69 10.65 2.67 28.88
CA GLU A 69 11.84 1.85 28.57
C GLU A 69 11.47 0.57 27.80
N TYR A 70 10.39 -0.10 28.19
CA TYR A 70 9.81 -1.24 27.46
C TYR A 70 9.38 -0.86 26.05
N MET A 71 8.67 0.27 25.92
CA MET A 71 8.21 0.78 24.64
C MET A 71 9.39 1.13 23.73
N LYS A 72 10.42 1.82 24.20
CA LYS A 72 11.63 2.12 23.42
C LYS A 72 12.31 0.86 22.89
N SER A 73 12.42 -0.17 23.73
CA SER A 73 13.01 -1.46 23.33
C SER A 73 12.18 -2.19 22.29
N SER A 74 10.84 -2.09 22.37
CA SER A 74 9.93 -2.64 21.39
C SER A 74 9.98 -1.87 20.06
N PHE A 75 9.96 -0.54 20.12
CA PHE A 75 10.07 0.35 18.95
C PHE A 75 11.39 0.16 18.20
N LYS A 76 12.48 -0.09 18.91
CA LYS A 76 13.76 -0.43 18.29
C LYS A 76 13.59 -1.64 17.38
N SER A 77 13.01 -2.73 17.88
CA SER A 77 12.74 -3.92 17.05
C SER A 77 11.82 -3.62 15.87
N THR A 78 10.75 -2.85 16.08
CA THR A 78 9.85 -2.45 15.00
C THR A 78 10.60 -1.73 13.88
N LEU A 79 11.47 -0.77 14.20
CA LEU A 79 12.28 -0.05 13.20
C LEU A 79 13.19 -0.99 12.40
N TYR A 80 13.82 -1.98 13.06
CA TYR A 80 14.61 -2.98 12.34
C TYR A 80 13.77 -3.86 11.42
N THR A 81 12.56 -4.24 11.83
CA THR A 81 11.64 -4.99 10.94
C THR A 81 11.05 -4.13 9.83
N PHE A 82 10.98 -2.81 10.02
CA PHE A 82 10.42 -1.87 9.06
C PHE A 82 11.34 -1.69 7.85
N ILE A 83 12.67 -1.79 8.03
CA ILE A 83 13.64 -1.64 6.94
C ILE A 83 13.45 -2.71 5.84
N PRO A 84 13.42 -4.03 6.13
CA PRO A 84 13.13 -5.05 5.11
C PRO A 84 11.78 -4.82 4.43
N ILE A 85 10.77 -4.42 5.19
CA ILE A 85 9.43 -4.14 4.67
C ILE A 85 9.48 -3.00 3.65
N ILE A 86 10.11 -1.87 3.97
CA ILE A 86 10.26 -0.74 3.05
C ILE A 86 11.02 -1.17 1.79
N ILE A 87 12.08 -1.98 1.91
CA ILE A 87 12.84 -2.45 0.74
C ILE A 87 11.94 -3.29 -0.17
N ILE A 88 11.15 -4.21 0.40
CA ILE A 88 10.21 -5.03 -0.38
C ILE A 88 9.14 -4.16 -1.05
N PHE A 89 8.52 -3.24 -0.30
CA PHE A 89 7.48 -2.37 -0.85
C PHE A 89 8.04 -1.37 -1.86
N GLY A 90 9.26 -0.88 -1.67
CA GLY A 90 9.95 -0.02 -2.62
C GLY A 90 10.29 -0.76 -3.90
N TRP A 91 10.77 -2.00 -3.81
CA TRP A 91 11.00 -2.86 -4.97
C TRP A 91 9.69 -3.18 -5.70
N LEU A 92 8.64 -3.54 -4.96
CA LEU A 92 7.30 -3.76 -5.51
C LEU A 92 6.78 -2.50 -6.20
N ASN A 93 6.89 -1.33 -5.59
CA ASN A 93 6.46 -0.09 -6.22
C ASN A 93 7.25 0.17 -7.51
N ALA A 94 8.57 0.02 -7.51
CA ALA A 94 9.38 0.23 -8.71
C ALA A 94 9.06 -0.75 -9.86
N HIS A 95 8.69 -1.99 -9.56
CA HIS A 95 8.49 -3.04 -10.58
C HIS A 95 7.02 -3.33 -10.89
N MET A 96 6.10 -2.94 -10.01
CA MET A 96 4.65 -3.23 -10.11
C MET A 96 3.79 -1.96 -10.18
N ALA A 97 4.36 -0.75 -10.08
CA ALA A 97 3.58 0.48 -10.32
C ALA A 97 3.23 0.67 -11.80
N TYR A 98 3.91 -0.04 -12.70
CA TYR A 98 3.67 -0.01 -14.14
C TYR A 98 3.36 -1.43 -14.61
N TYR A 99 2.22 -1.98 -14.21
CA TYR A 99 1.70 -3.15 -14.91
C TYR A 99 1.33 -2.73 -16.33
N GLN A 100 1.76 -3.53 -17.30
CA GLN A 100 1.29 -3.43 -18.67
C GLN A 100 -0.22 -3.67 -18.73
N ILE A 101 -0.85 -3.14 -19.76
CA ILE A 101 -2.22 -3.48 -20.09
C ILE A 101 -2.17 -4.86 -20.76
N GLU A 102 -2.67 -5.88 -20.06
CA GLU A 102 -2.67 -7.25 -20.57
C GLU A 102 -3.71 -7.43 -21.69
N PRO A 103 -3.37 -8.17 -22.75
CA PRO A 103 -4.32 -8.49 -23.81
C PRO A 103 -5.57 -9.17 -23.27
N ASN A 104 -6.72 -8.75 -23.77
CA ASN A 104 -8.05 -9.22 -23.40
C ASN A 104 -8.49 -8.94 -21.95
N GLN A 105 -7.73 -8.17 -21.18
CA GLN A 105 -8.16 -7.70 -19.86
C GLN A 105 -8.81 -6.30 -19.98
N PRO A 106 -9.96 -6.06 -19.33
CA PRO A 106 -10.53 -4.72 -19.21
C PRO A 106 -9.57 -3.74 -18.53
N PHE A 107 -9.40 -2.56 -19.12
CA PHE A 107 -8.64 -1.45 -18.56
C PHE A 107 -9.42 -0.13 -18.66
N GLU A 108 -9.03 0.86 -17.86
CA GLU A 108 -9.70 2.16 -17.79
C GLU A 108 -8.87 3.26 -18.43
N VAL A 109 -9.51 4.04 -19.30
CA VAL A 109 -8.98 5.31 -19.82
C VAL A 109 -9.78 6.43 -19.17
N SER A 110 -9.08 7.40 -18.58
CA SER A 110 -9.72 8.57 -17.96
C SER A 110 -9.23 9.85 -18.63
N ALA A 111 -10.15 10.72 -19.01
CA ALA A 111 -9.85 12.10 -19.42
C ALA A 111 -10.33 13.08 -18.35
N PHE A 112 -9.49 14.07 -18.06
CA PHE A 112 -9.78 15.14 -17.10
C PHE A 112 -10.01 16.45 -17.84
N PHE A 113 -11.03 17.18 -17.42
CA PHE A 113 -11.48 18.40 -18.04
C PHE A 113 -11.50 19.50 -16.94
N ALA A 114 -11.16 20.76 -17.31
CA ALA A 114 -11.00 21.93 -16.42
C ALA A 114 -12.26 22.38 -15.61
N GLU A 115 -12.79 23.60 -15.78
CA GLU A 115 -14.19 23.92 -15.42
C GLU A 115 -14.93 24.42 -16.68
N GLY A 116 -16.26 24.26 -16.74
CA GLY A 116 -17.06 24.71 -17.90
C GLY A 116 -17.11 23.74 -19.09
N HIS A 117 -17.11 22.43 -18.84
CA HIS A 117 -17.06 21.43 -19.92
C HIS A 117 -18.37 21.25 -20.67
N ALA A 118 -18.21 20.73 -21.89
CA ALA A 118 -19.28 20.04 -22.56
C ALA A 118 -19.82 18.88 -21.70
N PRO A 119 -21.08 18.48 -21.89
CA PRO A 119 -21.69 17.42 -21.08
C PRO A 119 -21.09 16.03 -21.36
N THR A 120 -20.43 15.83 -22.50
CA THR A 120 -19.98 14.51 -22.98
C THR A 120 -18.66 14.58 -23.73
N ALA A 121 -17.91 13.49 -23.70
CA ALA A 121 -16.78 13.22 -24.59
C ALA A 121 -16.93 11.82 -25.20
N SER A 122 -16.32 11.60 -26.37
CA SER A 122 -16.23 10.25 -26.96
C SER A 122 -14.80 9.80 -27.14
N ILE A 123 -14.59 8.50 -27.13
CA ILE A 123 -13.31 7.86 -27.43
C ILE A 123 -13.43 6.97 -28.66
N GLU A 124 -12.41 7.00 -29.49
CA GLU A 124 -12.21 6.12 -30.63
C GLU A 124 -10.78 5.59 -30.57
N SER A 125 -10.52 4.45 -31.21
CA SER A 125 -9.18 3.90 -31.29
C SER A 125 -8.87 3.35 -32.67
N ILE A 126 -7.60 3.38 -33.03
CA ILE A 126 -7.09 2.75 -34.25
C ILE A 126 -5.86 1.90 -33.87
N PRO A 127 -5.88 0.57 -34.03
CA PRO A 127 -7.02 -0.29 -34.43
C PRO A 127 -8.22 -0.21 -33.47
N ASP A 128 -9.36 -0.78 -33.87
CA ASP A 128 -10.58 -0.72 -33.06
C ASP A 128 -10.44 -1.53 -31.76
N LEU A 129 -10.91 -0.96 -30.64
CA LEU A 129 -10.91 -1.57 -29.32
C LEU A 129 -12.34 -1.88 -28.90
N GLU A 130 -12.54 -3.01 -28.22
CA GLU A 130 -13.83 -3.36 -27.63
C GLU A 130 -14.13 -2.36 -26.49
N THR A 131 -15.17 -1.54 -26.67
CA THR A 131 -15.67 -0.68 -25.61
C THR A 131 -16.71 -1.42 -24.78
N ILE A 132 -16.41 -1.67 -23.51
CA ILE A 132 -17.26 -2.46 -22.60
C ILE A 132 -18.49 -1.66 -22.15
N ASN A 133 -18.32 -0.35 -21.99
CA ASN A 133 -19.41 0.57 -21.66
C ASN A 133 -19.95 1.25 -22.94
N ASN A 134 -19.85 2.58 -23.04
CA ASN A 134 -20.22 3.33 -24.24
C ASN A 134 -19.03 4.16 -24.71
N ALA A 135 -18.85 4.29 -26.02
CA ALA A 135 -17.80 5.14 -26.59
C ALA A 135 -18.01 6.62 -26.22
N THR A 136 -19.26 7.07 -26.09
CA THR A 136 -19.61 8.40 -25.59
C THR A 136 -19.98 8.32 -24.11
N GLN A 137 -19.26 9.07 -23.27
CA GLN A 137 -19.45 9.10 -21.82
C GLN A 137 -19.81 10.52 -21.35
N PRO A 138 -20.68 10.65 -20.34
CA PRO A 138 -20.91 11.93 -19.69
C PRO A 138 -19.66 12.37 -18.92
N ILE A 139 -19.40 13.67 -18.90
CA ILE A 139 -18.35 14.27 -18.06
C ILE A 139 -18.98 14.57 -16.70
N SER A 140 -18.60 13.80 -15.68
CA SER A 140 -19.06 13.97 -14.30
C SER A 140 -17.90 14.42 -13.43
N GLU A 141 -18.08 15.50 -12.66
CA GLU A 141 -17.03 16.07 -11.82
C GLU A 141 -15.72 16.38 -12.58
N GLY A 142 -15.83 16.81 -13.85
CA GLY A 142 -14.68 17.08 -14.71
C GLY A 142 -13.94 15.83 -15.20
N LYS A 143 -14.54 14.64 -15.11
CA LYS A 143 -13.93 13.37 -15.52
C LYS A 143 -14.85 12.56 -16.44
N ALA A 144 -14.29 12.01 -17.51
CA ALA A 144 -14.91 10.95 -18.31
C ALA A 144 -14.07 9.67 -18.21
N VAL A 145 -14.73 8.51 -18.14
CA VAL A 145 -14.06 7.21 -17.95
C VAL A 145 -14.60 6.18 -18.94
N TRP A 146 -13.70 5.57 -19.71
CA TRP A 146 -13.99 4.51 -20.65
C TRP A 146 -13.36 3.20 -20.21
N GLN A 147 -14.12 2.12 -20.32
CA GLN A 147 -13.62 0.77 -20.10
C GLN A 147 -13.42 0.09 -21.45
N LEU A 148 -12.16 -0.17 -21.78
CA LEU A 148 -11.74 -0.72 -23.07
C LEU A 148 -11.09 -2.08 -22.88
N LYS A 149 -11.08 -2.87 -23.95
CA LYS A 149 -10.43 -4.16 -24.05
C LYS A 149 -9.93 -4.38 -25.47
N GLY A 150 -8.74 -4.96 -25.60
CA GLY A 150 -8.11 -5.18 -26.90
C GLY A 150 -7.16 -6.36 -26.90
N GLU A 151 -6.77 -6.79 -28.09
CA GLU A 151 -5.70 -7.78 -28.27
C GLU A 151 -4.32 -7.13 -28.12
N GLU A 152 -3.25 -7.92 -28.22
CA GLU A 152 -1.89 -7.42 -28.19
C GLU A 152 -1.62 -6.52 -29.40
N GLY A 153 -1.09 -5.32 -29.16
CA GLY A 153 -0.79 -4.38 -30.23
C GLY A 153 -0.63 -2.93 -29.76
N GLU A 154 -0.24 -2.09 -30.72
CA GLU A 154 -0.19 -0.64 -30.58
C GLU A 154 -1.51 -0.03 -31.08
N TYR A 155 -2.04 0.88 -30.28
CA TYR A 155 -3.31 1.54 -30.49
C TYR A 155 -3.13 3.05 -30.36
N LYS A 156 -3.79 3.81 -31.22
CA LYS A 156 -3.92 5.25 -31.10
C LYS A 156 -5.31 5.57 -30.59
N LEU A 157 -5.40 6.04 -29.35
CA LEU A 157 -6.64 6.51 -28.75
C LEU A 157 -6.87 7.96 -29.15
N THR A 158 -8.08 8.27 -29.60
CA THR A 158 -8.52 9.63 -29.94
C THR A 158 -9.72 9.98 -29.08
N VAL A 159 -9.54 10.94 -28.19
CA VAL A 159 -10.64 11.54 -27.42
C VAL A 159 -11.18 12.72 -28.21
N ASN A 160 -12.45 12.63 -28.61
CA ASN A 160 -13.17 13.68 -29.30
C ASN A 160 -13.96 14.52 -28.27
N TYR A 161 -13.71 15.83 -28.26
CA TYR A 161 -14.38 16.78 -27.37
C TYR A 161 -14.57 18.13 -28.06
N ASN A 162 -15.81 18.61 -28.20
CA ASN A 162 -16.12 19.92 -28.80
C ASN A 162 -15.39 20.23 -30.12
N ASN A 163 -15.38 19.26 -31.06
CA ASN A 163 -14.67 19.33 -32.34
C ASN A 163 -13.14 19.39 -32.25
N GLU A 164 -12.57 19.26 -31.06
CA GLU A 164 -11.15 19.03 -30.84
C GLU A 164 -10.87 17.54 -30.65
N GLN A 165 -9.67 17.13 -31.06
CA GLN A 165 -9.20 15.75 -30.96
C GLN A 165 -7.91 15.71 -30.16
N TYR A 166 -7.87 14.81 -29.19
CA TYR A 166 -6.72 14.58 -28.34
C TYR A 166 -6.26 13.14 -28.50
N GLU A 167 -5.03 12.98 -28.98
CA GLU A 167 -4.49 11.67 -29.33
C GLU A 167 -3.53 11.16 -28.26
N LYS A 168 -3.56 9.85 -28.01
CA LYS A 168 -2.66 9.18 -27.08
C LYS A 168 -2.34 7.76 -27.58
N SER A 169 -1.05 7.45 -27.71
CA SER A 169 -0.61 6.08 -27.97
C SER A 169 -0.83 5.18 -26.76
N LEU A 170 -1.20 3.93 -27.03
CA LEU A 170 -1.48 2.87 -26.09
C LEU A 170 -0.82 1.58 -26.60
N LEU A 171 -0.06 0.91 -25.74
CA LEU A 171 0.50 -0.42 -26.02
C LEU A 171 -0.15 -1.46 -25.11
N ILE A 172 -0.71 -2.51 -25.72
CA ILE A 172 -1.23 -3.70 -25.04
C ILE A 172 -0.26 -4.85 -25.32
N SER A 173 0.29 -5.49 -24.29
CA SER A 173 1.39 -6.47 -24.44
C SER A 173 1.41 -7.50 -23.31
N TYR A 174 1.82 -8.73 -23.63
CA TYR A 174 2.10 -9.77 -22.61
C TYR A 174 3.47 -9.58 -21.92
N GLU A 175 4.37 -8.80 -22.52
CA GLU A 175 5.70 -8.49 -21.98
C GLU A 175 5.79 -7.03 -21.54
N LEU A 176 6.60 -6.76 -20.50
CA LEU A 176 6.87 -5.41 -19.97
C LEU A 176 7.70 -4.65 -21.01
N LYS A 177 7.02 -4.14 -22.04
CA LYS A 177 7.58 -3.29 -23.08
C LYS A 177 7.06 -1.88 -22.84
N TYR A 178 7.99 -0.96 -22.70
CA TYR A 178 7.70 0.47 -22.63
C TYR A 178 7.78 1.02 -24.06
N GLU A 179 6.81 1.83 -24.45
CA GLU A 179 6.92 2.67 -25.65
C GLU A 179 8.09 3.65 -25.43
N GLU A 180 9.00 3.76 -26.39
CA GLU A 180 10.13 4.71 -26.26
C GLU A 180 9.58 6.14 -26.18
N PRO A 181 10.04 6.97 -25.22
CA PRO A 181 9.53 8.35 -25.10
C PRO A 181 9.88 9.15 -26.37
N GLU A 182 8.90 9.88 -26.90
CA GLU A 182 9.12 10.82 -28.01
C GLU A 182 10.20 11.85 -27.61
N LYS A 183 11.19 12.03 -28.50
CA LYS A 183 12.33 12.95 -28.31
C LYS A 183 11.97 14.40 -28.59
#